data_AF-A0ABD4RTK6-F1
#
_entry.id   AF-A0ABD4RTK6-F1
#
_cell.length_a   1.000
_cell.length_b   1.000
_cell.length_c   1.000
_cell.angle_alpha   90.00
_cell.angle_beta   90.00
_cell.angle_gamma   90.00
#
_symmetry.space_group_name_H-M   'P 1'
#
loop_
_entity.id
_entity.type
_entity.pdbx_description
1 polymer ?
#
loop_
_entity_poly.entity_id
_entity_poly.type
_entity_poly.pdbx_seq_one_letter_code
_entity_poly.pdbx_strand_id
1 'polypeptide(L)'
;MIINRSKDSSNNSISFVSKDMGFLLTQSEVSYNFKDKLVEDIAKQVFNDNKLAIGNIPKTGVKYTKMFIGVTGYDTIMSAYTEASKTTKKKYMIEATVDKFNVIEKGTVTLNVMFEEGSNLINTSFSESMENVKNKVLVVDQYGNKISEKVNDKIFKDVGVIMQKVIQQQENQTTDIDSEFKGIEQTCNLKGYGDVSCITGRGVKVKDSYTGLVGLFYIDTDKHNWDSSGNYEIDLDLNFQNIMDEKTAGQDEQKEESSDFSGGEGTLNGKEVKAEFTAYYPSNNPMEGGYYQAMDNKRLVPSNNTCAAPSKLKFKTQIQAKCPGTKIDGKTYTVTDRGGAIKVTNGVYKIDILMSSKEECYNFGRRKGTIIIGDGTGYTNATGKAKELISIAKSKLGCKYVWGATGPNTFDCSGFTQWCYKKIGINIPRVSRDQGKAGKAVSKGSLQPGDLVFFSSKGANGAIDHVGMFVGDGEFIHSPHTGDVVKISKLSGSYYTKNYVTAKRFL
;
A
#
# COMPACT_ATOMS: atom_id res chain seq x y z
N MET A 1 -26.28 6.06 23.29
CA MET A 1 -25.27 6.87 24.00
C MET A 1 -25.56 8.35 23.75
N ILE A 2 -25.75 9.15 24.80
CA ILE A 2 -25.91 10.61 24.64
C ILE A 2 -24.54 11.20 24.28
N ILE A 3 -24.47 11.88 23.14
CA ILE A 3 -23.24 12.51 22.63
C ILE A 3 -23.29 14.04 22.72
N ASN A 4 -24.49 14.62 22.80
CA ASN A 4 -24.67 16.05 22.95
C ASN A 4 -25.90 16.36 23.81
N ARG A 5 -25.82 17.43 24.58
CA ARG A 5 -26.93 18.00 25.35
C ARG A 5 -26.86 19.52 25.25
N SER A 6 -27.97 20.15 24.88
CA SER A 6 -28.10 21.60 24.86
C SER A 6 -29.35 22.06 25.61
N LYS A 7 -29.33 23.33 26.06
CA LYS A 7 -30.48 24.01 26.67
C LYS A 7 -30.73 25.30 25.91
N ASP A 8 -31.99 25.59 25.61
CA ASP A 8 -32.40 26.82 24.95
C ASP A 8 -33.47 27.52 25.79
N SER A 9 -33.18 28.75 26.22
CA SER A 9 -34.09 29.57 27.04
C SER A 9 -35.20 30.23 26.23
N SER A 10 -35.07 30.34 24.90
CA SER A 10 -36.13 30.93 24.06
C SER A 10 -37.41 30.09 24.11
N ASN A 11 -37.25 28.76 24.16
CA ASN A 11 -38.35 27.80 24.19
C ASN A 11 -38.36 26.93 25.46
N ASN A 12 -37.54 27.27 26.47
CA ASN A 12 -37.34 26.48 27.69
C ASN A 12 -37.12 24.98 27.44
N SER A 13 -36.36 24.64 26.40
CA SER A 13 -36.16 23.27 25.94
C SER A 13 -34.81 22.70 26.35
N ILE A 14 -34.76 21.39 26.54
CA ILE A 14 -33.53 20.62 26.70
C ILE A 14 -33.48 19.61 25.56
N SER A 15 -32.45 19.69 24.73
CA SER A 15 -32.26 18.78 23.60
C SER A 15 -31.15 17.79 23.91
N PHE A 16 -31.36 16.53 23.58
CA PHE A 16 -30.38 15.46 23.68
C PHE A 16 -30.17 14.86 22.30
N VAL A 17 -28.90 14.67 21.90
CA VAL A 17 -28.55 13.89 20.72
C VAL A 17 -27.91 12.61 21.22
N SER A 18 -28.48 11.48 20.81
CA SER A 18 -27.93 10.16 21.07
C SER A 18 -27.57 9.46 19.78
N LYS A 19 -26.51 8.65 19.83
CA LYS A 19 -26.18 7.69 18.78
C LYS A 19 -26.23 6.28 19.33
N ASP A 20 -26.48 5.32 18.45
CA ASP A 20 -26.32 3.90 18.76
C ASP A 20 -24.85 3.54 19.02
N MET A 21 -24.60 2.26 19.30
CA MET A 21 -23.24 1.77 19.49
C MET A 21 -22.45 1.69 18.17
N GLY A 22 -23.13 1.64 17.01
CA GLY A 22 -22.54 1.71 15.68
C GLY A 22 -21.60 2.89 15.51
N PHE A 23 -21.93 4.03 16.13
CA PHE A 23 -21.06 5.20 16.19
C PHE A 23 -19.64 4.89 16.70
N LEU A 24 -19.46 4.02 17.70
CA LEU A 24 -18.14 3.69 18.24
C LEU A 24 -17.21 3.08 17.18
N LEU A 25 -17.74 2.24 16.28
CA LEU A 25 -16.95 1.64 15.21
C LEU A 25 -16.46 2.65 14.17
N THR A 26 -17.20 3.75 13.99
CA THR A 26 -16.83 4.82 13.05
C THR A 26 -15.80 5.78 13.63
N GLN A 27 -15.59 5.79 14.95
CA GLN A 27 -14.64 6.67 15.62
C GLN A 27 -13.38 5.92 16.10
N SER A 28 -13.48 4.61 16.34
CA SER A 28 -12.39 3.82 16.88
C SER A 28 -11.47 3.33 15.76
N GLU A 29 -10.25 3.86 15.72
CA GLU A 29 -9.19 3.39 14.83
C GLU A 29 -8.60 2.07 15.33
N VAL A 30 -8.32 1.18 14.39
CA VAL A 30 -7.77 -0.15 14.62
C VAL A 30 -6.56 -0.39 13.72
N SER A 31 -5.71 -1.33 14.11
CA SER A 31 -4.60 -1.79 13.29
C SER A 31 -4.54 -3.30 13.28
N TYR A 32 -4.62 -3.90 12.09
CA TYR A 32 -4.65 -5.34 11.89
C TYR A 32 -3.80 -5.73 10.69
N ASN A 33 -3.24 -6.94 10.72
CA ASN A 33 -2.62 -7.56 9.57
C ASN A 33 -3.29 -8.93 9.36
N PHE A 34 -4.33 -8.95 8.53
CA PHE A 34 -5.07 -10.16 8.25
C PHE A 34 -4.42 -10.89 7.08
N LYS A 35 -4.17 -12.18 7.28
CA LYS A 35 -3.60 -13.08 6.26
C LYS A 35 -4.51 -14.26 6.06
N ASP A 36 -5.01 -14.43 4.85
CA ASP A 36 -5.85 -15.55 4.42
C ASP A 36 -7.01 -15.81 5.39
N LYS A 37 -7.58 -14.74 5.96
CA LYS A 37 -8.58 -14.83 7.03
C LYS A 37 -9.98 -14.75 6.46
N LEU A 38 -10.92 -15.55 6.98
CA LEU A 38 -12.31 -15.46 6.58
C LEU A 38 -12.89 -14.09 6.93
N VAL A 39 -13.65 -13.50 6.00
CA VAL A 39 -14.27 -12.18 6.16
C VAL A 39 -15.16 -12.11 7.40
N GLU A 40 -15.96 -13.15 7.67
CA GLU A 40 -16.78 -13.24 8.88
C GLU A 40 -15.96 -13.30 10.18
N ASP A 41 -14.74 -13.84 10.14
CA ASP A 41 -13.86 -13.92 11.32
C ASP A 41 -13.07 -12.63 11.53
N ILE A 42 -12.86 -11.83 10.47
CA ILE A 42 -12.36 -10.46 10.59
C ILE A 42 -13.39 -9.62 11.38
N ALA A 43 -14.66 -9.65 10.99
CA ALA A 43 -15.70 -8.90 11.71
C ALA A 43 -15.80 -9.30 13.19
N LYS A 44 -15.83 -10.61 13.49
CA LYS A 44 -15.82 -11.10 14.87
C LYS A 44 -14.62 -10.60 15.65
N GLN A 45 -13.43 -10.61 15.04
CA GLN A 45 -12.23 -10.12 15.72
C GLN A 45 -12.35 -8.63 16.01
N VAL A 46 -12.73 -7.81 15.02
CA VAL A 46 -12.87 -6.36 15.22
C VAL A 46 -13.89 -6.06 16.32
N PHE A 47 -15.03 -6.75 16.34
CA PHE A 47 -16.02 -6.57 17.40
C PHE A 47 -15.48 -6.98 18.78
N ASN A 48 -14.86 -8.15 18.90
CA ASN A 48 -14.31 -8.65 20.17
C ASN A 48 -13.21 -7.75 20.73
N ASP A 49 -12.26 -7.33 19.89
CA ASP A 49 -11.12 -6.51 20.31
C ASP A 49 -11.59 -5.11 20.78
N ASN A 50 -12.73 -4.63 20.26
CA ASN A 50 -13.41 -3.42 20.71
C ASN A 50 -14.44 -3.66 21.84
N LYS A 51 -14.51 -4.88 22.40
CA LYS A 51 -15.45 -5.29 23.46
C LYS A 51 -16.92 -5.08 23.10
N LEU A 52 -17.24 -5.27 21.83
CA LEU A 52 -18.59 -5.16 21.29
C LEU A 52 -19.23 -6.55 21.24
N ALA A 53 -20.42 -6.68 21.81
CA ALA A 53 -21.13 -7.95 21.80
C ALA A 53 -21.57 -8.32 20.37
N ILE A 54 -21.29 -9.56 19.99
CA ILE A 54 -21.49 -10.05 18.63
C ILE A 54 -22.91 -10.61 18.48
N GLY A 55 -23.59 -10.19 17.42
CA GLY A 55 -24.86 -10.74 16.97
C GLY A 55 -24.69 -11.68 15.77
N ASN A 56 -25.60 -11.60 14.81
CA ASN A 56 -25.56 -12.39 13.60
C ASN A 56 -24.47 -11.90 12.64
N ILE A 57 -23.75 -12.82 12.02
CA ILE A 57 -22.74 -12.54 10.99
C ILE A 57 -22.86 -13.62 9.90
N PRO A 58 -23.21 -13.27 8.64
CA PRO A 58 -23.35 -14.24 7.56
C PRO A 58 -22.00 -14.85 7.22
N LYS A 59 -22.01 -16.15 6.94
CA LYS A 59 -20.85 -16.87 6.42
C LYS A 59 -20.68 -16.55 4.94
N THR A 60 -19.51 -16.02 4.59
CA THR A 60 -19.19 -15.69 3.20
C THR A 60 -18.33 -16.77 2.56
N GLY A 61 -17.50 -17.45 3.35
CA GLY A 61 -16.46 -18.38 2.86
C GLY A 61 -15.33 -17.69 2.10
N VAL A 62 -15.35 -16.36 1.98
CA VAL A 62 -14.33 -15.59 1.27
C VAL A 62 -13.19 -15.30 2.23
N LYS A 63 -11.96 -15.53 1.77
CA LYS A 63 -10.75 -15.19 2.49
C LYS A 63 -10.23 -13.84 2.03
N TYR A 64 -9.69 -13.10 2.98
CA TYR A 64 -9.21 -11.74 2.77
C TYR A 64 -7.85 -11.54 3.42
N THR A 65 -6.95 -10.91 2.67
CA THR A 65 -5.59 -10.59 3.08
C THR A 65 -5.39 -9.09 2.89
N LYS A 66 -5.21 -8.35 3.99
CA LYS A 66 -5.12 -6.89 3.96
C LYS A 66 -4.53 -6.39 5.28
N MET A 67 -3.74 -5.32 5.20
CA MET A 67 -3.18 -4.64 6.36
C MET A 67 -3.92 -3.32 6.60
N PHE A 68 -4.40 -3.11 7.82
CA PHE A 68 -5.07 -1.89 8.26
C PHE A 68 -4.20 -1.20 9.31
N ILE A 69 -3.94 0.09 9.13
CA ILE A 69 -3.17 0.91 10.07
C ILE A 69 -3.92 2.22 10.28
N GLY A 70 -4.40 2.46 11.50
CA GLY A 70 -5.15 3.69 11.83
C GLY A 70 -6.46 3.83 11.03
N VAL A 71 -7.10 2.71 10.69
CA VAL A 71 -8.37 2.69 9.94
C VAL A 71 -9.50 2.41 10.92
N THR A 72 -10.69 2.98 10.71
CA THR A 72 -11.82 2.73 11.62
C THR A 72 -12.23 1.26 11.62
N GLY A 73 -12.81 0.78 12.73
CA GLY A 73 -13.38 -0.57 12.80
C GLY A 73 -14.46 -0.80 11.74
N TYR A 74 -15.29 0.21 11.48
CA TYR A 74 -16.29 0.19 10.42
C TYR A 74 -15.66 -0.03 9.03
N ASP A 75 -14.71 0.81 8.64
CA ASP A 75 -14.07 0.72 7.32
C ASP A 75 -13.31 -0.60 7.15
N THR A 76 -12.67 -1.08 8.22
CA THR A 76 -11.98 -2.38 8.23
C THR A 76 -12.92 -3.53 7.88
N ILE A 77 -14.08 -3.59 8.53
CA ILE A 77 -15.08 -4.64 8.30
C ILE A 77 -15.71 -4.46 6.91
N MET A 78 -16.13 -3.25 6.56
CA MET A 78 -16.80 -2.99 5.28
C MET A 78 -15.88 -3.21 4.08
N SER A 79 -14.57 -2.99 4.21
CA SER A 79 -13.60 -3.35 3.17
C SER A 79 -13.49 -4.85 2.94
N ALA A 80 -13.47 -5.66 4.01
CA ALA A 80 -13.48 -7.11 3.89
C ALA A 80 -14.78 -7.62 3.22
N TYR A 81 -15.94 -7.05 3.60
CA TYR A 81 -17.23 -7.41 3.02
C TYR A 81 -17.46 -6.87 1.61
N THR A 82 -16.81 -5.76 1.23
CA THR A 82 -16.77 -5.28 -0.15
C THR A 82 -16.06 -6.31 -1.05
N GLU A 83 -14.95 -6.89 -0.58
CA GLU A 83 -14.30 -7.98 -1.31
C GLU A 83 -15.18 -9.23 -1.39
N ALA A 84 -15.84 -9.62 -0.29
CA ALA A 84 -16.78 -10.74 -0.31
C ALA A 84 -17.95 -10.53 -1.29
N SER A 85 -18.45 -9.30 -1.41
CA SER A 85 -19.52 -8.92 -2.35
C SER A 85 -19.12 -9.14 -3.81
N LYS A 86 -17.86 -8.91 -4.18
CA LYS A 86 -17.36 -9.16 -5.55
C LYS A 86 -17.54 -10.62 -5.98
N THR A 87 -17.29 -11.56 -5.07
CA THR A 87 -17.41 -13.00 -5.33
C THR A 87 -18.82 -13.52 -5.12
N THR A 88 -19.45 -13.18 -3.99
CA THR A 88 -20.76 -13.72 -3.59
C THR A 88 -21.93 -13.05 -4.31
N LYS A 89 -21.71 -11.86 -4.89
CA LYS A 89 -22.74 -10.97 -5.47
C LYS A 89 -23.81 -10.52 -4.46
N LYS A 90 -23.63 -10.81 -3.17
CA LYS A 90 -24.48 -10.36 -2.07
C LYS A 90 -24.01 -9.01 -1.56
N LYS A 91 -24.94 -8.22 -1.03
CA LYS A 91 -24.68 -6.92 -0.42
C LYS A 91 -24.75 -7.05 1.09
N TYR A 92 -23.86 -6.36 1.78
CA TYR A 92 -23.71 -6.50 3.23
C TYR A 92 -23.74 -5.12 3.90
N MET A 93 -24.15 -5.09 5.16
CA MET A 93 -24.03 -3.91 6.01
C MET A 93 -23.84 -4.31 7.46
N ILE A 94 -23.23 -3.42 8.24
CA ILE A 94 -23.19 -3.55 9.69
C ILE A 94 -24.53 -3.03 10.23
N GLU A 95 -25.12 -3.79 11.15
CA GLU A 95 -26.35 -3.39 11.86
C GLU A 95 -26.06 -3.42 13.37
N ALA A 96 -26.14 -2.25 14.00
CA ALA A 96 -26.03 -2.11 15.44
C ALA A 96 -27.43 -2.14 16.06
N THR A 97 -27.73 -3.21 16.80
CA THR A 97 -28.91 -3.27 17.67
C THR A 97 -28.57 -2.67 19.04
N VAL A 98 -29.54 -2.66 19.95
CA VAL A 98 -29.38 -2.08 21.29
C VAL A 98 -28.18 -2.67 22.04
N ASP A 99 -27.97 -3.98 21.93
CA ASP A 99 -26.95 -4.72 22.68
C ASP A 99 -25.94 -5.48 21.80
N LYS A 100 -26.16 -5.60 20.49
CA LYS A 100 -25.31 -6.42 19.61
C LYS A 100 -24.96 -5.76 18.29
N PHE A 101 -23.80 -6.12 17.78
CA PHE A 101 -23.32 -5.76 16.45
C PHE A 101 -23.44 -6.95 15.51
N ASN A 102 -24.15 -6.74 14.43
CA ASN A 102 -24.39 -7.71 13.39
C ASN A 102 -23.68 -7.27 12.12
N VAL A 103 -23.39 -8.24 11.26
CA VAL A 103 -23.32 -8.00 9.82
C VAL A 103 -24.53 -8.71 9.21
N ILE A 104 -25.23 -8.07 8.29
CA ILE A 104 -26.43 -8.63 7.66
C ILE A 104 -26.32 -8.58 6.14
N GLU A 105 -27.05 -9.45 5.46
CA GLU A 105 -27.25 -9.38 4.01
C GLU A 105 -28.33 -8.33 3.69
N LYS A 106 -27.93 -7.22 3.06
CA LYS A 106 -28.83 -6.11 2.71
C LYS A 106 -29.85 -6.56 1.67
N GLY A 107 -31.08 -6.06 1.78
CA GLY A 107 -32.16 -6.27 0.81
C GLY A 107 -32.81 -7.65 0.86
N THR A 108 -32.48 -8.50 1.83
CA THR A 108 -33.10 -9.83 2.00
C THR A 108 -34.49 -9.77 2.63
N VAL A 109 -34.79 -8.70 3.38
CA VAL A 109 -36.10 -8.46 3.99
C VAL A 109 -36.85 -7.44 3.16
N THR A 110 -38.03 -7.82 2.66
CA THR A 110 -38.99 -6.88 2.09
C THR A 110 -40.09 -6.62 3.10
N LEU A 111 -40.41 -5.34 3.31
CA LEU A 111 -41.45 -4.92 4.23
C LEU A 111 -42.83 -5.37 3.77
N ASN A 112 -43.70 -5.65 4.75
CA ASN A 112 -45.12 -5.88 4.48
C ASN A 112 -45.86 -4.56 4.19
N VAL A 113 -45.41 -3.46 4.80
CA VAL A 113 -45.93 -2.13 4.49
C VAL A 113 -45.54 -1.73 3.07
N MET A 114 -46.51 -1.19 2.35
CA MET A 114 -46.39 -0.61 1.02
C MET A 114 -46.78 0.86 1.10
N PHE A 115 -46.13 1.71 0.30
CA PHE A 115 -46.50 3.11 0.16
C PHE A 115 -47.25 3.32 -1.15
N GLU A 116 -48.49 3.78 -1.05
CA GLU A 116 -49.36 3.99 -2.21
C GLU A 116 -49.95 5.41 -2.19
N GLU A 117 -49.93 6.05 -3.37
CA GLU A 117 -50.58 7.33 -3.60
C GLU A 117 -52.06 7.30 -3.17
N GLY A 118 -52.51 8.34 -2.46
CA GLY A 118 -53.87 8.42 -1.93
C GLY A 118 -54.17 7.53 -0.71
N SER A 119 -53.17 6.80 -0.19
CA SER A 119 -53.28 6.03 1.05
C SER A 119 -52.35 6.60 2.12
N ASN A 120 -51.18 5.99 2.33
CA ASN A 120 -50.23 6.33 3.38
C ASN A 120 -49.02 7.13 2.87
N LEU A 121 -48.99 7.45 1.58
CA LEU A 121 -47.95 8.26 0.96
C LEU A 121 -48.29 9.76 1.07
N ILE A 122 -47.38 10.55 1.67
CA ILE A 122 -47.53 12.01 1.78
C ILE A 122 -46.91 12.69 0.56
N ASN A 123 -45.69 12.30 0.21
CA ASN A 123 -44.96 12.85 -0.93
C ASN A 123 -43.89 11.87 -1.40
N THR A 124 -43.58 11.87 -2.69
CA THR A 124 -42.32 11.34 -3.19
C THR A 124 -41.62 12.36 -4.07
N SER A 125 -40.31 12.23 -4.19
CA SER A 125 -39.52 13.00 -5.14
C SER A 125 -38.58 12.08 -5.89
N PHE A 126 -38.43 12.35 -7.19
CA PHE A 126 -37.44 11.71 -8.04
C PHE A 126 -36.65 12.80 -8.75
N SER A 127 -35.32 12.67 -8.78
CA SER A 127 -34.46 13.56 -9.53
C SER A 127 -33.35 12.81 -10.24
N GLU A 128 -32.93 13.34 -11.38
CA GLU A 128 -31.79 12.85 -12.15
C GLU A 128 -30.78 13.98 -12.35
N SER A 129 -29.50 13.67 -12.18
CA SER A 129 -28.40 14.61 -12.39
C SER A 129 -27.32 14.02 -13.28
N MET A 130 -26.89 14.82 -14.25
CA MET A 130 -25.76 14.52 -15.12
C MET A 130 -24.46 15.19 -14.67
N GLU A 131 -24.49 15.97 -13.58
CA GLU A 131 -23.38 16.83 -13.14
C GLU A 131 -22.06 16.05 -13.01
N ASN A 132 -22.14 14.87 -12.42
CA ASN A 132 -20.98 14.04 -12.13
C ASN A 132 -20.71 12.95 -13.16
N VAL A 133 -21.48 12.87 -14.24
CA VAL A 133 -21.34 11.83 -15.27
C VAL A 133 -19.91 11.82 -15.82
N LYS A 134 -19.35 10.61 -15.90
CA LYS A 134 -18.08 10.29 -16.57
C LYS A 134 -18.31 9.05 -17.42
N ASN A 135 -18.33 9.23 -18.74
CA ASN A 135 -18.48 8.13 -19.69
C ASN A 135 -17.25 7.93 -20.58
N LYS A 136 -16.23 8.77 -20.41
CA LYS A 136 -14.90 8.56 -20.99
C LYS A 136 -13.83 8.77 -19.94
N VAL A 137 -12.85 7.88 -19.88
CA VAL A 137 -11.68 8.01 -19.02
C VAL A 137 -10.44 7.99 -19.89
N LEU A 138 -9.60 9.01 -19.74
CA LEU A 138 -8.31 9.16 -20.40
C LEU A 138 -7.20 9.02 -19.36
N VAL A 139 -6.30 8.07 -19.55
CA VAL A 139 -5.12 7.88 -18.72
C VAL A 139 -3.92 8.50 -19.40
N VAL A 140 -3.19 9.33 -18.67
CA VAL A 140 -1.99 10.03 -19.15
C VAL A 140 -0.78 9.74 -18.28
N ASP A 141 0.40 9.85 -18.87
CA ASP A 141 1.67 9.81 -18.14
C ASP A 141 1.92 11.14 -17.39
N GLN A 142 3.05 11.21 -16.69
CA GLN A 142 3.46 12.41 -15.95
C GLN A 142 3.70 13.66 -16.80
N TYR A 143 3.79 13.50 -18.11
CA TYR A 143 4.00 14.56 -19.09
C TYR A 143 2.72 14.91 -19.85
N GLY A 144 1.60 14.23 -19.55
CA GLY A 144 0.31 14.43 -20.21
C GLY A 144 0.14 13.64 -21.52
N ASN A 145 1.08 12.75 -21.87
CA ASN A 145 0.92 11.90 -23.04
C ASN A 145 -0.10 10.79 -22.76
N LYS A 146 -1.00 10.54 -23.73
CA LYS A 146 -2.00 9.48 -23.63
C LYS A 146 -1.33 8.12 -23.50
N ILE A 147 -1.65 7.41 -22.41
CA ILE A 147 -1.33 6.01 -22.19
C ILE A 147 -2.47 5.14 -22.73
N SER A 148 -3.70 5.41 -22.27
CA SER A 148 -4.89 4.64 -22.66
C SER A 148 -6.16 5.49 -22.58
N GLU A 149 -7.20 5.08 -23.29
CA GLU A 149 -8.53 5.68 -23.15
C GLU A 149 -9.61 4.59 -23.21
N LYS A 150 -10.72 4.80 -22.52
CA LYS A 150 -11.89 3.93 -22.58
C LYS A 150 -13.17 4.76 -22.55
N VAL A 151 -14.13 4.37 -23.37
CA VAL A 151 -15.49 4.91 -23.36
C VAL A 151 -16.44 3.84 -22.83
N ASN A 152 -17.38 4.24 -21.99
CA ASN A 152 -18.48 3.38 -21.56
C ASN A 152 -19.67 3.62 -22.48
N ASP A 153 -19.84 2.72 -23.46
CA ASP A 153 -20.85 2.85 -24.51
C ASP A 153 -22.28 2.88 -23.97
N LYS A 154 -22.55 2.22 -22.83
CA LYS A 154 -23.86 2.25 -22.19
C LYS A 154 -24.19 3.65 -21.69
N ILE A 155 -23.31 4.22 -20.87
CA ILE A 155 -23.52 5.57 -20.33
C ILE A 155 -23.51 6.60 -21.47
N PHE A 156 -22.66 6.41 -22.49
CA PHE A 156 -22.66 7.27 -23.67
C PHE A 156 -24.00 7.21 -24.42
N LYS A 157 -24.61 6.03 -24.55
CA LYS A 157 -25.93 5.89 -25.17
C LYS A 157 -27.03 6.57 -24.34
N ASP A 158 -26.94 6.50 -23.01
CA ASP A 158 -27.92 7.12 -22.11
C ASP A 158 -27.82 8.65 -22.12
N VAL A 159 -26.60 9.20 -22.31
CA VAL A 159 -26.30 10.63 -22.16
C VAL A 159 -26.17 11.37 -23.51
N GLY A 160 -25.75 10.68 -24.56
CA GLY A 160 -25.57 11.23 -25.92
C GLY A 160 -24.36 12.15 -26.13
N VAL A 161 -23.63 12.50 -25.07
CA VAL A 161 -22.44 13.39 -25.12
C VAL A 161 -21.26 12.80 -24.37
N ILE A 162 -20.02 13.12 -24.76
CA ILE A 162 -18.82 12.67 -24.04
C ILE A 162 -18.54 13.60 -22.86
N MET A 163 -18.47 13.02 -21.66
CA MET A 163 -18.05 13.67 -20.42
C MET A 163 -16.83 12.92 -19.88
N GLN A 164 -15.66 13.57 -19.96
CA GLN A 164 -14.36 12.91 -19.76
C GLN A 164 -13.78 13.14 -18.35
N LYS A 165 -13.19 12.10 -17.76
CA LYS A 165 -12.23 12.18 -16.64
C LYS A 165 -10.82 11.94 -17.17
N VAL A 166 -9.84 12.71 -16.69
CA VAL A 166 -8.42 12.47 -16.97
C VAL A 166 -7.75 11.98 -15.69
N ILE A 167 -6.96 10.91 -15.79
CA ILE A 167 -6.22 10.32 -14.68
C ILE A 167 -4.74 10.28 -15.04
N GLN A 168 -3.92 10.87 -14.18
CA GLN A 168 -2.47 10.77 -14.29
C GLN A 168 -2.00 9.49 -13.58
N GLN A 169 -1.39 8.58 -14.33
CA GLN A 169 -0.89 7.32 -13.78
C GLN A 169 0.49 7.52 -13.13
N GLN A 170 0.66 7.02 -11.90
CA GLN A 170 1.96 7.01 -11.22
C GLN A 170 2.81 5.84 -11.73
N GLU A 171 4.14 6.01 -11.80
CA GLU A 171 5.06 4.95 -12.22
C GLU A 171 4.83 3.68 -11.36
N ASN A 172 4.57 2.54 -12.01
CA ASN A 172 4.30 1.22 -11.42
C ASN A 172 2.91 0.99 -10.76
N GLN A 173 1.89 1.79 -11.05
CA GLN A 173 0.49 1.47 -10.68
C GLN A 173 -0.41 1.37 -11.91
N THR A 174 -1.25 0.34 -11.98
CA THR A 174 -2.33 0.24 -12.97
C THR A 174 -3.58 0.94 -12.46
N THR A 175 -4.13 1.86 -13.25
CA THR A 175 -5.39 2.55 -12.93
C THR A 175 -6.59 1.65 -13.25
N ASP A 176 -7.49 1.45 -12.28
CA ASP A 176 -8.79 0.81 -12.53
C ASP A 176 -9.76 1.80 -13.21
N ILE A 177 -9.72 1.80 -14.54
CA ILE A 177 -10.54 2.69 -15.37
C ILE A 177 -12.05 2.46 -15.16
N ASP A 178 -12.46 1.23 -14.87
CA ASP A 178 -13.89 0.90 -14.80
C ASP A 178 -14.56 1.49 -13.56
N SER A 179 -13.82 1.59 -12.45
CA SER A 179 -14.30 2.24 -11.22
C SER A 179 -14.56 3.75 -11.37
N GLU A 180 -14.09 4.35 -12.46
CA GLU A 180 -14.09 5.80 -12.68
C GLU A 180 -15.26 6.28 -13.54
N PHE A 181 -16.00 5.34 -14.14
CA PHE A 181 -17.23 5.66 -14.85
C PHE A 181 -18.34 6.02 -13.87
N LYS A 182 -19.04 7.12 -14.16
CA LYS A 182 -20.21 7.58 -13.41
C LYS A 182 -21.37 7.78 -14.36
N GLY A 183 -22.46 7.05 -14.10
CA GLY A 183 -23.72 7.20 -14.82
C GLY A 183 -24.51 8.42 -14.35
N ILE A 184 -25.75 8.53 -14.85
CA ILE A 184 -26.71 9.53 -14.35
C ILE A 184 -27.00 9.20 -12.88
N GLU A 185 -26.83 10.20 -12.02
CA GLU A 185 -27.15 10.06 -10.60
C GLU A 185 -28.66 10.22 -10.43
N GLN A 186 -29.30 9.22 -9.83
CA GLN A 186 -30.73 9.24 -9.58
C GLN A 186 -30.94 9.27 -8.07
N THR A 187 -31.80 10.18 -7.60
CA THR A 187 -32.25 10.19 -6.20
C THR A 187 -33.75 9.99 -6.14
N CYS A 188 -34.19 9.19 -5.18
CA CYS A 188 -35.60 9.05 -4.86
C CYS A 188 -35.80 9.15 -3.36
N ASN A 189 -36.78 9.95 -2.95
CA ASN A 189 -37.13 10.14 -1.55
C ASN A 189 -38.62 9.91 -1.37
N LEU A 190 -39.00 9.45 -0.19
CA LEU A 190 -40.37 9.14 0.16
C LEU A 190 -40.67 9.67 1.56
N LYS A 191 -41.78 10.39 1.69
CA LYS A 191 -42.37 10.74 2.97
C LYS A 191 -43.75 10.11 3.10
N GLY A 192 -44.04 9.48 4.24
CA GLY A 192 -45.33 8.83 4.44
C GLY A 192 -45.57 8.33 5.87
N TYR A 193 -46.72 7.68 6.04
CA TYR A 193 -47.12 6.98 7.26
C TYR A 193 -46.75 5.50 7.13
N GLY A 194 -45.73 5.08 7.89
CA GLY A 194 -45.23 3.70 7.89
C GLY A 194 -45.29 3.06 9.27
N ASP A 195 -44.41 2.09 9.49
CA ASP A 195 -44.15 1.51 10.81
C ASP A 195 -42.65 1.61 11.16
N VAL A 196 -42.27 1.19 12.36
CA VAL A 196 -40.88 1.24 12.86
C VAL A 196 -39.97 0.21 12.19
N SER A 197 -40.51 -0.63 11.31
CA SER A 197 -39.75 -1.62 10.57
C SER A 197 -39.12 -1.02 9.30
N CYS A 198 -39.51 0.20 8.91
CA CYS A 198 -38.95 0.98 7.81
C CYS A 198 -37.55 1.51 8.10
N ILE A 199 -36.57 0.62 8.20
CA ILE A 199 -35.17 0.95 8.49
C ILE A 199 -34.25 0.65 7.31
N THR A 200 -33.09 1.31 7.28
CA THR A 200 -32.04 1.10 6.27
C THR A 200 -31.73 -0.37 6.08
N GLY A 201 -31.59 -0.74 4.80
CA GLY A 201 -31.19 -2.07 4.38
C GLY A 201 -32.33 -3.01 4.01
N ARG A 202 -33.58 -2.56 4.13
CA ARG A 202 -34.78 -3.33 3.77
C ARG A 202 -35.35 -2.87 2.42
N GLY A 203 -36.06 -3.78 1.77
CA GLY A 203 -36.83 -3.49 0.57
C GLY A 203 -38.23 -2.97 0.91
N VAL A 204 -38.71 -1.96 0.22
CA VAL A 204 -40.06 -1.39 0.38
C VAL A 204 -40.74 -1.24 -0.97
N LYS A 205 -42.03 -1.54 -1.04
CA LYS A 205 -42.81 -1.35 -2.28
C LYS A 205 -43.42 0.04 -2.28
N VAL A 206 -43.27 0.73 -3.41
CA VAL A 206 -43.84 2.07 -3.64
C VAL A 206 -44.69 2.02 -4.90
N LYS A 207 -45.81 2.74 -4.87
CA LYS A 207 -46.69 2.97 -6.02
C LYS A 207 -47.10 4.44 -6.01
N ASP A 208 -46.33 5.23 -6.73
CA ASP A 208 -46.63 6.62 -7.06
C ASP A 208 -46.57 6.79 -8.58
N SER A 209 -47.72 6.98 -9.20
CA SER A 209 -47.84 7.06 -10.66
C SER A 209 -47.35 8.40 -11.18
N TYR A 210 -47.35 9.45 -10.35
CA TYR A 210 -46.97 10.80 -10.75
C TYR A 210 -45.44 10.93 -10.89
N THR A 211 -44.69 10.47 -9.89
CA THR A 211 -43.22 10.48 -9.96
C THR A 211 -42.64 9.29 -10.72
N GLY A 212 -43.46 8.29 -11.03
CA GLY A 212 -43.03 7.06 -11.69
C GLY A 212 -42.33 6.07 -10.76
N LEU A 213 -42.32 6.33 -9.45
CA LEU A 213 -41.78 5.42 -8.45
C LEU A 213 -42.74 4.27 -8.19
N VAL A 214 -42.70 3.28 -9.08
CA VAL A 214 -43.54 2.08 -9.03
C VAL A 214 -42.67 0.83 -9.00
N GLY A 215 -42.72 0.09 -7.89
CA GLY A 215 -42.00 -1.18 -7.75
C GLY A 215 -41.36 -1.38 -6.39
N LEU A 216 -40.33 -2.22 -6.37
CA LEU A 216 -39.51 -2.51 -5.20
C LEU A 216 -38.32 -1.57 -5.18
N PHE A 217 -38.13 -0.90 -4.05
CA PHE A 217 -37.00 -0.01 -3.76
C PHE A 217 -36.29 -0.48 -2.51
N TYR A 218 -35.06 0.00 -2.28
CA TYR A 218 -34.27 -0.32 -1.10
C TYR A 218 -34.04 0.93 -0.26
N ILE A 219 -34.24 0.83 1.05
CA ILE A 219 -34.05 1.94 1.99
C ILE A 219 -32.55 2.11 2.24
N ASP A 220 -32.00 3.29 1.92
CA ASP A 220 -30.61 3.66 2.18
C ASP A 220 -30.48 4.53 3.43
N THR A 221 -31.43 5.45 3.63
CA THR A 221 -31.54 6.24 4.87
C THR A 221 -32.98 6.16 5.35
N ASP A 222 -33.15 6.01 6.66
CA ASP A 222 -34.43 6.20 7.34
C ASP A 222 -34.37 7.36 8.33
N LYS A 223 -35.49 8.06 8.46
CA LYS A 223 -35.72 9.04 9.50
C LYS A 223 -37.13 8.89 10.02
N HIS A 224 -37.24 8.65 11.31
CA HIS A 224 -38.47 8.43 12.03
C HIS A 224 -38.83 9.67 12.87
N ASN A 225 -40.00 10.25 12.64
CA ASN A 225 -40.44 11.48 13.29
C ASN A 225 -41.75 11.24 14.05
N TRP A 226 -41.77 11.65 15.32
CA TRP A 226 -42.99 11.73 16.12
C TRP A 226 -43.25 13.20 16.44
N ASP A 227 -44.42 13.70 16.04
CA ASP A 227 -44.81 15.06 16.38
C ASP A 227 -45.43 15.14 17.79
N SER A 228 -45.67 16.36 18.27
CA SER A 228 -46.27 16.62 19.58
C SER A 228 -47.72 16.13 19.71
N SER A 229 -48.37 15.82 18.59
CA SER A 229 -49.74 15.29 18.53
C SER A 229 -49.75 13.76 18.54
N GLY A 230 -48.57 13.11 18.53
CA GLY A 230 -48.41 11.67 18.50
C GLY A 230 -48.44 11.07 17.10
N ASN A 231 -48.49 11.89 16.04
CA ASN A 231 -48.42 11.38 14.67
C ASN A 231 -47.02 10.86 14.38
N TYR A 232 -46.95 9.73 13.69
CA TYR A 232 -45.71 9.06 13.33
C TYR A 232 -45.52 9.10 11.81
N GLU A 233 -44.47 9.79 11.38
CA GLU A 233 -44.10 9.95 9.97
C GLU A 233 -42.69 9.42 9.72
N ILE A 234 -42.48 8.89 8.53
CA ILE A 234 -41.15 8.50 8.07
C ILE A 234 -40.73 9.32 6.86
N ASP A 235 -39.42 9.50 6.74
CA ASP A 235 -38.74 10.10 5.59
C ASP A 235 -37.62 9.13 5.19
N LEU A 236 -37.70 8.61 3.97
CA LEU A 236 -36.86 7.55 3.45
C LEU A 236 -36.11 8.01 2.21
N ASP A 237 -34.79 7.82 2.22
CA ASP A 237 -33.99 7.84 1.01
C ASP A 237 -34.01 6.44 0.40
N LEU A 238 -34.45 6.35 -0.84
CA LEU A 238 -34.63 5.10 -1.55
C LEU A 238 -33.59 4.93 -2.64
N ASN A 239 -33.35 3.68 -3.00
CA ASN A 239 -32.51 3.29 -4.12
C ASN A 239 -33.23 2.29 -5.02
N PHE A 240 -33.05 2.45 -6.33
CA PHE A 240 -33.55 1.52 -7.35
C PHE A 240 -32.85 0.17 -7.29
N GLN A 241 -31.61 0.16 -6.80
CA GLN A 241 -30.79 -1.04 -6.71
C GLN A 241 -30.35 -1.27 -5.27
N ASN A 242 -30.25 -2.55 -4.89
CA ASN A 242 -29.64 -2.91 -3.63
C ASN A 242 -28.13 -2.67 -3.74
N ILE A 243 -27.68 -1.53 -3.22
CA ILE A 243 -26.27 -1.16 -3.13
C ILE A 243 -25.78 -1.31 -1.70
N MET A 244 -24.47 -1.33 -1.48
CA MET A 244 -23.88 -1.29 -0.14
C MET A 244 -22.88 -0.15 -0.07
N ASP A 245 -22.54 0.27 1.15
CA ASP A 245 -21.41 1.17 1.37
C ASP A 245 -20.10 0.41 1.12
N GLU A 246 -19.55 0.57 -0.08
CA GLU A 246 -18.31 -0.10 -0.49
C GLU A 246 -17.09 0.70 0.02
N LYS A 247 -16.17 0.00 0.70
CA LYS A 247 -14.94 0.59 1.25
C LYS A 247 -13.71 -0.10 0.70
N THR A 248 -12.66 0.66 0.42
CA THR A 248 -11.35 0.16 -0.04
C THR A 248 -10.21 0.62 0.87
N ALA A 249 -10.45 0.58 2.19
CA ALA A 249 -9.46 0.93 3.19
C ALA A 249 -8.43 -0.19 3.40
N GLY A 250 -7.36 0.18 4.10
CA GLY A 250 -6.21 -0.69 4.31
C GLY A 250 -5.27 -0.69 3.11
N GLN A 251 -4.05 -1.08 3.37
CA GLN A 251 -3.04 -1.31 2.37
C GLN A 251 -3.17 -2.77 1.96
N ASP A 252 -3.10 -3.06 0.66
CA ASP A 252 -2.74 -4.43 0.28
C ASP A 252 -1.51 -4.81 1.09
N GLU A 253 -1.35 -6.10 1.39
CA GLU A 253 0.03 -6.56 1.54
C GLU A 253 0.78 -5.89 0.38
N GLN A 254 1.91 -5.23 0.66
CA GLN A 254 2.90 -5.15 -0.39
C GLN A 254 2.95 -6.58 -0.86
N LYS A 255 2.38 -6.83 -2.05
CA LYS A 255 2.41 -8.15 -2.62
C LYS A 255 3.89 -8.44 -2.52
N GLU A 256 4.24 -9.42 -1.69
CA GLU A 256 5.15 -10.41 -2.18
C GLU A 256 4.40 -10.99 -3.41
N GLU A 257 4.35 -10.21 -4.50
CA GLU A 257 4.74 -10.70 -5.80
C GLU A 257 5.96 -11.47 -5.39
N SER A 258 5.81 -12.80 -5.42
CA SER A 258 6.89 -13.75 -5.24
C SER A 258 8.12 -13.00 -5.63
N SER A 259 8.92 -12.57 -4.64
CA SER A 259 9.97 -11.65 -4.98
C SER A 259 10.86 -12.49 -5.88
N ASP A 260 10.73 -12.25 -7.18
CA ASP A 260 11.80 -11.69 -7.94
C ASP A 260 12.57 -10.84 -6.95
N PHE A 261 13.49 -11.53 -6.27
CA PHE A 261 14.44 -10.94 -5.37
C PHE A 261 15.25 -10.05 -6.30
N SER A 262 14.72 -8.87 -6.60
CA SER A 262 15.52 -7.71 -6.91
C SER A 262 16.40 -7.54 -5.69
N GLY A 263 17.70 -7.72 -5.93
CA GLY A 263 18.69 -8.04 -4.90
C GLY A 263 18.52 -7.17 -3.67
N GLY A 264 18.36 -7.82 -2.52
CA GLY A 264 18.45 -7.08 -1.25
C GLY A 264 19.79 -6.37 -1.20
N GLU A 265 19.77 -5.05 -1.05
CA GLU A 265 20.95 -4.24 -0.72
C GLU A 265 21.47 -4.69 0.65
N GLY A 266 22.39 -5.66 0.65
CA GLY A 266 22.96 -6.29 1.84
C GLY A 266 23.78 -7.53 1.51
N THR A 267 24.53 -8.06 2.47
CA THR A 267 25.25 -9.34 2.26
C THR A 267 24.35 -10.50 2.69
N LEU A 268 24.13 -11.47 1.81
CA LEU A 268 23.31 -12.64 2.15
C LEU A 268 23.94 -13.40 3.33
N ASN A 269 23.14 -13.83 4.30
CA ASN A 269 23.65 -14.65 5.40
C ASN A 269 23.90 -16.08 4.90
N GLY A 270 25.08 -16.61 5.19
CA GLY A 270 25.36 -18.01 4.95
C GLY A 270 26.81 -18.28 4.57
N LYS A 271 27.03 -19.37 3.82
CA LYS A 271 28.37 -19.90 3.57
C LYS A 271 28.91 -19.43 2.23
N GLU A 272 30.06 -18.76 2.26
CA GLU A 272 30.80 -18.42 1.05
C GLU A 272 31.56 -19.63 0.49
N VAL A 273 31.44 -19.85 -0.83
CA VAL A 273 32.10 -20.94 -1.56
C VAL A 273 32.59 -20.46 -2.93
N LYS A 274 33.59 -21.14 -3.50
CA LYS A 274 34.09 -20.85 -4.85
C LYS A 274 33.02 -21.15 -5.90
N ALA A 275 32.93 -20.29 -6.91
CA ALA A 275 31.98 -20.45 -8.00
C ALA A 275 32.59 -20.11 -9.37
N GLU A 276 32.07 -20.78 -10.40
CA GLU A 276 32.25 -20.41 -11.80
C GLU A 276 30.88 -20.05 -12.38
N PHE A 277 30.78 -18.86 -12.95
CA PHE A 277 29.56 -18.32 -13.53
C PHE A 277 29.57 -18.46 -15.04
N THR A 278 28.49 -19.02 -15.59
CA THR A 278 28.12 -18.97 -17.00
C THR A 278 26.76 -18.26 -17.12
N ALA A 279 26.25 -18.11 -18.34
CA ALA A 279 24.92 -17.58 -18.58
C ALA A 279 24.15 -18.44 -19.57
N TYR A 280 22.83 -18.41 -19.45
CA TYR A 280 21.88 -18.99 -20.38
C TYR A 280 20.70 -18.04 -20.57
N TYR A 281 19.91 -18.26 -21.62
CA TYR A 281 18.74 -17.44 -21.96
C TYR A 281 17.59 -18.32 -22.46
N PRO A 282 16.33 -17.84 -22.42
CA PRO A 282 15.20 -18.63 -22.87
C PRO A 282 15.30 -18.93 -24.38
N SER A 283 15.52 -20.19 -24.74
CA SER A 283 15.69 -20.59 -26.15
C SER A 283 15.32 -22.04 -26.41
N ASN A 284 14.96 -22.36 -27.65
CA ASN A 284 14.62 -23.73 -28.07
C ASN A 284 15.83 -24.48 -28.63
N ASN A 285 16.90 -24.64 -27.85
CA ASN A 285 18.01 -25.50 -28.27
C ASN A 285 18.51 -26.39 -27.12
N PRO A 286 19.08 -27.57 -27.42
CA PRO A 286 19.51 -28.55 -26.40
C PRO A 286 20.67 -28.06 -25.51
N MET A 287 21.34 -26.98 -25.89
CA MET A 287 22.50 -26.42 -25.19
C MET A 287 22.12 -25.29 -24.21
N GLU A 288 20.93 -24.72 -24.29
CA GLU A 288 20.54 -23.47 -23.65
C GLU A 288 19.13 -23.57 -23.03
N GLY A 289 19.03 -24.05 -21.78
CA GLY A 289 17.95 -23.85 -20.78
C GLY A 289 16.47 -24.11 -21.10
N GLY A 290 16.06 -24.31 -22.36
CA GLY A 290 14.65 -24.34 -22.74
C GLY A 290 13.94 -22.99 -22.52
N TYR A 291 12.60 -23.01 -22.51
CA TYR A 291 11.78 -21.84 -22.18
C TYR A 291 11.20 -21.87 -20.77
N TYR A 292 11.38 -22.97 -20.03
CA TYR A 292 10.68 -23.24 -18.78
C TYR A 292 11.66 -23.73 -17.72
N GLN A 293 11.49 -23.26 -16.49
CA GLN A 293 12.38 -23.61 -15.38
C GLN A 293 12.06 -25.01 -14.83
N ALA A 294 13.10 -25.75 -14.44
CA ALA A 294 12.97 -27.12 -13.92
C ALA A 294 12.19 -27.24 -12.59
N MET A 295 12.06 -26.17 -11.81
CA MET A 295 11.39 -26.22 -10.49
C MET A 295 9.88 -26.47 -10.57
N ASP A 296 9.17 -25.76 -11.44
CA ASP A 296 7.71 -25.74 -11.49
C ASP A 296 7.14 -25.62 -12.91
N ASN A 297 8.00 -25.75 -13.93
CA ASN A 297 7.65 -25.64 -15.34
C ASN A 297 7.03 -24.29 -15.75
N LYS A 298 7.24 -23.22 -14.98
CA LYS A 298 6.90 -21.86 -15.40
C LYS A 298 7.92 -21.32 -16.41
N ARG A 299 7.47 -20.38 -17.23
CA ARG A 299 8.32 -19.73 -18.23
C ARG A 299 9.50 -19.04 -17.55
N LEU A 300 10.68 -19.14 -18.15
CA LEU A 300 11.86 -18.39 -17.73
C LEU A 300 11.62 -16.90 -17.97
N VAL A 301 11.79 -16.09 -16.91
CA VAL A 301 11.63 -14.63 -16.96
C VAL A 301 12.94 -13.99 -16.46
N PRO A 302 13.77 -13.42 -17.35
CA PRO A 302 15.10 -12.90 -17.00
C PRO A 302 15.13 -11.78 -15.95
N SER A 303 14.05 -11.00 -15.80
CA SER A 303 13.93 -9.97 -14.75
C SER A 303 13.92 -10.52 -13.34
N ASN A 304 13.70 -11.82 -13.17
CA ASN A 304 13.43 -12.47 -11.90
C ASN A 304 14.69 -12.81 -11.10
N ASN A 305 15.88 -12.50 -11.64
CA ASN A 305 17.18 -12.89 -11.09
C ASN A 305 17.22 -14.36 -10.68
N THR A 306 16.88 -15.27 -11.59
CA THR A 306 16.98 -16.70 -11.34
C THR A 306 18.27 -17.28 -11.91
N CYS A 307 18.64 -18.47 -11.42
CA CYS A 307 19.81 -19.18 -11.90
C CYS A 307 19.57 -20.69 -11.95
N ALA A 308 20.37 -21.35 -12.78
CA ALA A 308 20.51 -22.79 -12.78
C ALA A 308 21.71 -23.18 -11.91
N ALA A 309 21.53 -24.16 -11.02
CA ALA A 309 22.56 -24.54 -10.05
C ALA A 309 22.65 -26.06 -9.82
N PRO A 310 23.76 -26.58 -9.25
CA PRO A 310 23.94 -28.01 -9.02
C PRO A 310 22.91 -28.56 -8.02
N SER A 311 22.51 -29.83 -8.16
CA SER A 311 21.51 -30.50 -7.31
C SER A 311 21.76 -30.39 -5.79
N LYS A 312 23.01 -30.13 -5.41
CA LYS A 312 23.43 -29.86 -4.03
C LYS A 312 22.76 -28.61 -3.42
N LEU A 313 22.41 -27.62 -4.24
CA LEU A 313 21.58 -26.48 -3.83
C LEU A 313 20.12 -26.83 -4.11
N LYS A 314 19.27 -26.76 -3.09
CA LYS A 314 17.82 -27.04 -3.24
C LYS A 314 17.19 -25.96 -4.12
N PHE A 315 16.08 -26.29 -4.77
CA PHE A 315 15.27 -25.25 -5.39
C PHE A 315 14.84 -24.23 -4.34
N LYS A 316 14.69 -22.97 -4.76
CA LYS A 316 14.44 -21.79 -3.92
C LYS A 316 15.59 -21.39 -3.00
N THR A 317 16.73 -22.10 -3.01
CA THR A 317 17.94 -21.61 -2.33
C THR A 317 18.37 -20.28 -2.94
N GLN A 318 18.68 -19.31 -2.09
CA GLN A 318 19.24 -18.04 -2.51
C GLN A 318 20.76 -18.11 -2.57
N ILE A 319 21.35 -17.52 -3.59
CA ILE A 319 22.80 -17.35 -3.70
C ILE A 319 23.13 -15.90 -4.00
N GLN A 320 24.10 -15.31 -3.31
CA GLN A 320 24.60 -14.00 -3.68
C GLN A 320 25.92 -14.15 -4.43
N ALA A 321 25.99 -13.61 -5.64
CA ALA A 321 27.21 -13.63 -6.43
C ALA A 321 28.20 -12.59 -5.92
N LYS A 322 29.47 -12.99 -5.80
CA LYS A 322 30.62 -12.13 -5.50
C LYS A 322 31.62 -12.29 -6.65
N CYS A 323 31.51 -11.39 -7.62
CA CYS A 323 32.28 -11.40 -8.86
C CYS A 323 32.62 -9.94 -9.26
N PRO A 324 33.59 -9.31 -8.58
CA PRO A 324 33.89 -7.89 -8.75
C PRO A 324 34.08 -7.45 -10.20
N GLY A 325 33.56 -6.27 -10.53
CA GLY A 325 33.64 -5.68 -11.88
C GLY A 325 32.66 -6.28 -12.89
N THR A 326 31.67 -7.06 -12.44
CA THR A 326 30.61 -7.60 -13.30
C THR A 326 29.23 -7.10 -12.84
N LYS A 327 28.25 -7.11 -13.76
CA LYS A 327 26.85 -6.72 -13.49
C LYS A 327 26.11 -7.63 -12.49
N ILE A 328 26.73 -8.76 -12.12
CA ILE A 328 26.16 -9.74 -11.19
C ILE A 328 26.75 -9.59 -9.78
N ASP A 329 27.79 -8.77 -9.61
CA ASP A 329 28.45 -8.60 -8.32
C ASP A 329 27.47 -8.05 -7.27
N GLY A 330 27.40 -8.71 -6.12
CA GLY A 330 26.47 -8.37 -5.05
C GLY A 330 25.00 -8.75 -5.32
N LYS A 331 24.63 -9.20 -6.52
CA LYS A 331 23.25 -9.61 -6.82
C LYS A 331 22.93 -10.97 -6.23
N THR A 332 21.71 -11.11 -5.73
CA THR A 332 21.17 -12.38 -5.28
C THR A 332 20.34 -13.03 -6.37
N TYR A 333 20.52 -14.33 -6.53
CA TYR A 333 19.78 -15.17 -7.45
C TYR A 333 19.05 -16.28 -6.71
N THR A 334 17.87 -16.61 -7.20
CA THR A 334 17.09 -17.76 -6.71
C THR A 334 17.35 -18.97 -7.59
N VAL A 335 17.67 -20.12 -6.98
CA VAL A 335 17.84 -21.38 -7.71
C VAL A 335 16.49 -21.91 -8.14
N THR A 336 16.15 -21.80 -9.43
CA THR A 336 14.89 -22.32 -9.99
C THR A 336 15.10 -23.33 -11.11
N ASP A 337 16.33 -23.49 -11.58
CA ASP A 337 16.61 -24.32 -12.77
C ASP A 337 17.81 -25.25 -12.61
N ARG A 338 18.00 -26.16 -13.57
CA ARG A 338 19.05 -27.19 -13.60
C ARG A 338 19.62 -27.36 -15.01
N GLY A 339 20.87 -27.79 -15.08
CA GLY A 339 21.52 -28.15 -16.34
C GLY A 339 22.42 -29.36 -16.17
N GLY A 340 22.45 -30.27 -17.16
CA GLY A 340 23.23 -31.50 -17.09
C GLY A 340 24.74 -31.28 -16.89
N ALA A 341 25.25 -30.11 -17.30
CA ALA A 341 26.64 -29.69 -17.12
C ALA A 341 26.88 -28.82 -15.86
N ILE A 342 25.86 -28.55 -15.05
CA ILE A 342 25.90 -27.68 -13.88
C ILE A 342 26.12 -28.55 -12.64
N LYS A 343 27.39 -28.74 -12.27
CA LYS A 343 27.84 -29.62 -11.18
C LYS A 343 28.81 -28.88 -10.25
N VAL A 344 29.07 -29.49 -9.10
CA VAL A 344 30.17 -29.06 -8.22
C VAL A 344 31.39 -29.89 -8.58
N THR A 345 32.48 -29.25 -9.00
CA THR A 345 33.75 -29.92 -9.36
C THR A 345 34.88 -29.35 -8.52
N ASN A 346 35.60 -30.20 -7.78
CA ASN A 346 36.70 -29.79 -6.90
C ASN A 346 36.33 -28.63 -5.94
N GLY A 347 35.10 -28.64 -5.42
CA GLY A 347 34.59 -27.61 -4.50
C GLY A 347 34.17 -26.29 -5.17
N VAL A 348 34.22 -26.19 -6.50
CA VAL A 348 33.73 -25.04 -7.27
C VAL A 348 32.30 -25.30 -7.72
N TYR A 349 31.38 -24.42 -7.35
CA TYR A 349 29.98 -24.47 -7.75
C TYR A 349 29.81 -23.81 -9.11
N LYS A 350 29.41 -24.56 -10.13
CA LYS A 350 29.02 -23.96 -11.41
C LYS A 350 27.62 -23.38 -11.31
N ILE A 351 27.45 -22.11 -11.65
CA ILE A 351 26.18 -21.37 -11.59
C ILE A 351 25.91 -20.76 -12.96
N ASP A 352 24.73 -21.00 -13.52
CA ASP A 352 24.31 -20.42 -14.79
C ASP A 352 23.29 -19.31 -14.53
N ILE A 353 23.63 -18.08 -14.90
CA ILE A 353 22.77 -16.91 -14.67
C ILE A 353 21.79 -16.77 -15.82
N LEU A 354 20.49 -16.66 -15.51
CA LEU A 354 19.48 -16.39 -16.52
C LEU A 354 19.65 -14.96 -17.06
N MET A 355 19.73 -14.82 -18.37
CA MET A 355 19.88 -13.54 -19.07
C MET A 355 18.80 -13.37 -20.14
N SER A 356 18.65 -12.13 -20.62
CA SER A 356 17.56 -11.74 -21.51
C SER A 356 17.75 -12.18 -22.96
N SER A 357 19.00 -12.35 -23.39
CA SER A 357 19.30 -12.64 -24.80
C SER A 357 20.59 -13.42 -24.99
N LYS A 358 20.72 -14.02 -26.18
CA LYS A 358 21.92 -14.69 -26.68
C LYS A 358 23.16 -13.78 -26.61
N GLU A 359 22.99 -12.53 -27.01
CA GLU A 359 24.06 -11.55 -27.10
C GLU A 359 24.55 -11.16 -25.71
N GLU A 360 23.63 -11.05 -24.74
CA GLU A 360 23.95 -10.82 -23.34
C GLU A 360 24.76 -11.99 -22.73
N CYS A 361 24.40 -13.23 -23.08
CA CYS A 361 25.12 -14.42 -22.63
C CYS A 361 26.55 -14.47 -23.19
N TYR A 362 26.72 -14.18 -24.49
CA TYR A 362 28.04 -14.15 -25.12
C TYR A 362 28.93 -13.06 -24.55
N ASN A 363 28.39 -11.87 -24.30
CA ASN A 363 29.12 -10.77 -23.67
C ASN A 363 29.49 -11.08 -22.21
N PHE A 364 28.65 -11.85 -21.52
CA PHE A 364 28.95 -12.28 -20.15
C PHE A 364 30.11 -13.27 -20.09
N GLY A 365 30.11 -14.29 -20.95
CA GLY A 365 31.17 -15.31 -21.00
C GLY A 365 31.31 -16.12 -19.71
N ARG A 366 32.48 -16.74 -19.51
CA ARG A 366 32.80 -17.47 -18.26
C ARG A 366 33.47 -16.53 -17.26
N ARG A 367 32.98 -16.52 -16.02
CA ARG A 367 33.55 -15.72 -14.92
C ARG A 367 33.87 -16.61 -13.72
N LYS A 368 34.88 -16.23 -12.94
CA LYS A 368 35.23 -16.90 -11.69
C LYS A 368 35.02 -15.93 -10.53
N GLY A 369 34.51 -16.45 -9.42
CA GLY A 369 34.29 -15.68 -8.21
C GLY A 369 33.90 -16.57 -7.05
N THR A 370 33.12 -16.02 -6.13
CA THR A 370 32.50 -16.77 -5.04
C THR A 370 30.99 -16.55 -5.04
N ILE A 371 30.25 -17.45 -4.39
CA ILE A 371 28.86 -17.23 -4.03
C ILE A 371 28.72 -17.37 -2.52
N ILE A 372 27.80 -16.61 -1.94
CA ILE A 372 27.29 -16.89 -0.61
C ILE A 372 26.03 -17.73 -0.78
N ILE A 373 26.00 -18.93 -0.20
CA ILE A 373 24.81 -19.78 -0.18
C ILE A 373 23.98 -19.40 1.04
N GLY A 374 22.75 -18.94 0.79
CA GLY A 374 21.82 -18.51 1.82
C GLY A 374 21.47 -19.63 2.79
N ASP A 375 21.52 -19.34 4.09
CA ASP A 375 21.08 -20.26 5.15
C ASP A 375 19.59 -20.13 5.50
N GLY A 376 18.86 -19.24 4.80
CA GLY A 376 17.45 -18.97 5.03
C GLY A 376 17.16 -17.94 6.12
N THR A 377 18.20 -17.34 6.72
CA THR A 377 18.05 -16.27 7.73
C THR A 377 18.02 -14.87 7.13
N GLY A 378 17.94 -14.76 5.79
CA GLY A 378 17.87 -13.50 5.07
C GLY A 378 19.24 -12.86 4.84
N TYR A 379 19.30 -11.54 4.93
CA TYR A 379 20.50 -10.74 4.67
C TYR A 379 20.99 -10.09 5.96
N THR A 380 22.30 -9.88 6.08
CA THR A 380 22.87 -8.96 7.06
C THR A 380 22.59 -7.53 6.59
N ASN A 381 21.40 -7.04 6.90
CA ASN A 381 20.97 -5.67 6.68
C ASN A 381 21.15 -4.85 7.96
N ALA A 382 21.53 -3.59 7.83
CA ALA A 382 21.68 -2.64 8.93
C ALA A 382 20.44 -2.64 9.86
N THR A 383 20.67 -2.53 11.17
CA THR A 383 19.66 -2.67 12.23
C THR A 383 18.41 -1.81 11.96
N GLY A 384 17.22 -2.20 12.46
CA GLY A 384 15.95 -1.49 12.18
C GLY A 384 15.98 0.04 12.41
N LYS A 385 16.86 0.51 13.30
CA LYS A 385 17.15 1.93 13.53
C LYS A 385 17.78 2.64 12.32
N ALA A 386 18.59 1.96 11.51
CA ALA A 386 19.17 2.50 10.29
C ALA A 386 18.10 2.83 9.25
N LYS A 387 17.11 1.95 9.07
CA LYS A 387 16.00 2.17 8.13
C LYS A 387 15.15 3.36 8.54
N GLU A 388 14.82 3.44 9.83
CA GLU A 388 14.11 4.58 10.40
C GLU A 388 14.90 5.89 10.23
N LEU A 389 16.19 5.88 10.56
CA LEU A 389 17.10 7.01 10.41
C LEU A 389 17.18 7.53 8.97
N ILE A 390 17.29 6.63 7.99
CA ILE A 390 17.36 6.99 6.58
C ILE A 390 16.02 7.51 6.08
N SER A 391 14.89 6.96 6.52
CA SER A 391 13.56 7.48 6.22
C SER A 391 13.40 8.92 6.75
N ILE A 392 13.83 9.16 7.98
CA ILE A 392 13.83 10.51 8.60
C ILE A 392 14.70 11.47 7.77
N ALA A 393 15.89 11.05 7.34
CA ALA A 393 16.77 11.88 6.53
C ALA A 393 16.18 12.18 5.14
N LYS A 394 15.59 11.18 4.47
CA LYS A 394 14.92 11.34 3.17
C LYS A 394 13.71 12.28 3.25
N SER A 395 13.00 12.32 4.39
CA SER A 395 11.89 13.26 4.63
C SER A 395 12.28 14.74 4.55
N LYS A 396 13.59 15.04 4.54
CA LYS A 396 14.14 16.40 4.51
C LYS A 396 14.81 16.76 3.19
N LEU A 397 14.70 15.93 2.16
CA LEU A 397 15.15 16.29 0.82
C LEU A 397 14.51 17.62 0.38
N GLY A 398 15.33 18.50 -0.19
CA GLY A 398 14.90 19.84 -0.61
C GLY A 398 14.92 20.92 0.47
N CYS A 399 15.14 20.59 1.76
CA CYS A 399 15.30 21.60 2.80
C CYS A 399 16.56 22.45 2.56
N LYS A 400 16.45 23.78 2.66
CA LYS A 400 17.55 24.72 2.40
C LYS A 400 18.67 24.60 3.42
N TYR A 401 19.90 24.76 2.96
CA TYR A 401 21.06 24.92 3.83
C TYR A 401 21.05 26.29 4.52
N VAL A 402 21.27 26.31 5.84
CA VAL A 402 21.52 27.52 6.62
C VAL A 402 22.63 27.22 7.63
N TRP A 403 23.72 27.99 7.58
CA TRP A 403 24.84 27.86 8.51
C TRP A 403 24.37 27.95 9.96
N GLY A 404 24.72 26.97 10.80
CA GLY A 404 24.32 26.95 12.21
C GLY A 404 22.93 26.34 12.47
N ALA A 405 22.12 26.04 11.44
CA ALA A 405 20.76 25.53 11.62
C ALA A 405 20.72 24.05 12.01
N THR A 406 19.75 23.68 12.84
CA THR A 406 19.59 22.34 13.45
C THR A 406 18.20 21.72 13.22
N GLY A 407 17.45 22.23 12.23
CA GLY A 407 16.12 21.73 11.87
C GLY A 407 14.94 22.46 12.54
N PRO A 408 13.70 21.99 12.30
CA PRO A 408 13.36 20.83 11.48
C PRO A 408 13.24 21.11 9.97
N ASN A 409 13.33 22.37 9.52
CA ASN A 409 13.05 22.76 8.13
C ASN A 409 14.25 23.36 7.38
N THR A 410 15.32 23.68 8.09
CA THR A 410 16.59 24.18 7.54
C THR A 410 17.76 23.63 8.35
N PHE A 411 18.90 23.38 7.71
CA PHE A 411 20.01 22.64 8.33
C PHE A 411 21.37 23.15 7.87
N ASP A 412 22.40 23.01 8.70
CA ASP A 412 23.77 22.81 8.22
C ASP A 412 24.12 21.31 8.16
N CYS A 413 25.30 20.97 7.64
CA CYS A 413 25.72 19.57 7.44
C CYS A 413 25.62 18.73 8.72
N SER A 414 26.15 19.25 9.83
CA SER A 414 26.18 18.57 11.12
C SER A 414 24.88 18.69 11.92
N GLY A 415 24.12 19.76 11.72
CA GLY A 415 22.78 19.95 12.28
C GLY A 415 21.77 19.01 11.64
N PHE A 416 21.92 18.70 10.35
CA PHE A 416 21.13 17.70 9.64
C PHE A 416 21.32 16.30 10.22
N THR A 417 22.57 15.83 10.31
CA THR A 417 22.89 14.51 10.86
C THR A 417 22.48 14.43 12.33
N GLN A 418 22.75 15.47 13.12
CA GLN A 418 22.35 15.53 14.53
C GLN A 418 20.84 15.44 14.70
N TRP A 419 20.08 16.18 13.89
CA TRP A 419 18.62 16.16 13.95
C TRP A 419 18.07 14.77 13.59
N CYS A 420 18.60 14.12 12.55
CA CYS A 420 18.18 12.78 12.15
C CYS A 420 18.43 11.75 13.26
N TYR A 421 19.64 11.74 13.83
CA TYR A 421 20.00 10.83 14.91
C TYR A 421 19.21 11.08 16.20
N LYS A 422 18.91 12.34 16.52
CA LYS A 422 18.09 12.70 17.68
C LYS A 422 16.66 12.12 17.58
N LYS A 423 16.11 12.03 16.36
CA LYS A 423 14.75 11.47 16.14
C LYS A 423 14.65 9.98 16.45
N ILE A 424 15.75 9.24 16.35
CA ILE A 424 15.84 7.84 16.76
C ILE A 424 16.44 7.65 18.16
N GLY A 425 16.49 8.72 18.97
CA GLY A 425 16.94 8.69 20.36
C GLY A 425 18.46 8.64 20.56
N ILE A 426 19.27 8.95 19.54
CA ILE A 426 20.74 8.94 19.63
C ILE A 426 21.26 10.37 19.61
N ASN A 427 22.01 10.74 20.65
CA ASN A 427 22.64 12.06 20.74
C ASN A 427 24.05 12.01 20.14
N ILE A 428 24.30 12.86 19.14
CA ILE A 428 25.63 13.05 18.56
C ILE A 428 26.09 14.51 18.72
N PRO A 429 27.42 14.78 18.72
CA PRO A 429 27.94 16.13 18.86
C PRO A 429 27.40 17.11 17.81
N ARG A 430 27.37 18.41 18.14
CA ARG A 430 26.79 19.45 17.27
C ARG A 430 27.59 19.71 16.00
N VAL A 431 28.91 19.63 16.05
CA VAL A 431 29.80 20.03 14.95
C VAL A 431 30.40 18.81 14.24
N SER A 432 30.56 18.90 12.92
CA SER A 432 31.02 17.79 12.05
C SER A 432 32.36 17.20 12.50
N ARG A 433 33.29 18.05 12.96
CA ARG A 433 34.60 17.61 13.48
C ARG A 433 34.49 16.74 14.73
N ASP A 434 33.57 17.06 15.62
CA ASP A 434 33.38 16.29 16.87
C ASP A 434 32.59 15.02 16.59
N GLN A 435 31.60 15.06 15.69
CA GLN A 435 30.96 13.86 15.16
C GLN A 435 31.99 12.92 14.52
N GLY A 436 32.96 13.45 13.78
CA GLY A 436 34.05 12.68 13.17
C GLY A 436 35.08 12.13 14.15
N LYS A 437 35.07 12.56 15.42
CA LYS A 437 35.86 11.98 16.51
C LYS A 437 35.05 11.01 17.37
N ALA A 438 33.74 11.18 17.42
CA ALA A 438 32.80 10.32 18.13
C ALA A 438 32.41 9.06 17.32
N GLY A 439 31.82 8.07 17.98
CA GLY A 439 31.38 6.82 17.35
C GLY A 439 32.51 5.84 16.99
N LYS A 440 32.12 4.65 16.51
CA LYS A 440 33.06 3.59 16.11
C LYS A 440 33.62 3.86 14.72
N ALA A 441 34.93 3.76 14.53
CA ALA A 441 35.56 3.92 13.22
C ALA A 441 35.12 2.81 12.24
N VAL A 442 34.81 3.20 11.00
CA VAL A 442 34.41 2.29 9.92
C VAL A 442 35.30 2.51 8.70
N SER A 443 35.78 1.41 8.11
CA SER A 443 36.52 1.47 6.84
C SER A 443 35.56 1.75 5.68
N LYS A 444 36.03 2.45 4.64
CA LYS A 444 35.19 2.84 3.48
C LYS A 444 34.51 1.63 2.81
N GLY A 445 35.16 0.47 2.77
CA GLY A 445 34.61 -0.77 2.20
C GLY A 445 33.64 -1.52 3.12
N SER A 446 33.45 -1.07 4.36
CA SER A 446 32.55 -1.67 5.35
C SER A 446 31.44 -0.71 5.79
N LEU A 447 31.20 0.34 5.01
CA LEU A 447 30.11 1.28 5.21
C LEU A 447 28.77 0.54 5.21
N GLN A 448 27.95 0.86 6.20
CA GLN A 448 26.58 0.41 6.32
C GLN A 448 25.64 1.62 6.29
N PRO A 449 24.43 1.47 5.74
CA PRO A 449 23.43 2.52 5.78
C PRO A 449 23.24 3.06 7.21
N GLY A 450 23.28 4.38 7.35
CA GLY A 450 23.29 5.09 8.63
C GLY A 450 24.67 5.61 9.05
N ASP A 451 25.78 5.00 8.59
CA ASP A 451 27.12 5.49 8.91
C ASP A 451 27.33 6.94 8.47
N LEU A 452 28.01 7.74 9.29
CA LEU A 452 28.38 9.10 8.93
C LEU A 452 29.72 9.10 8.18
N VAL A 453 29.74 9.75 7.02
CA VAL A 453 30.93 9.95 6.18
C VAL A 453 31.39 11.40 6.30
N PHE A 454 32.69 11.59 6.47
CA PHE A 454 33.29 12.90 6.78
C PHE A 454 34.27 13.34 5.71
N PHE A 455 34.24 14.63 5.39
CA PHE A 455 35.03 15.23 4.33
C PHE A 455 35.76 16.49 4.80
N SER A 456 36.80 16.85 4.04
CA SER A 456 37.60 18.06 4.24
C SER A 456 37.85 18.72 2.88
N SER A 457 37.51 20.00 2.75
CA SER A 457 37.83 20.80 1.55
C SER A 457 39.34 20.92 1.29
N LYS A 458 40.19 20.59 2.27
CA LYS A 458 41.65 20.60 2.19
C LYS A 458 42.24 19.21 1.87
N GLY A 459 41.44 18.27 1.37
CA GLY A 459 41.85 16.90 1.04
C GLY A 459 41.72 15.91 2.20
N ALA A 460 41.97 14.63 1.91
CA ALA A 460 41.76 13.49 2.83
C ALA A 460 42.50 13.58 4.19
N ASN A 461 43.60 14.33 4.26
CA ASN A 461 44.37 14.55 5.50
C ASN A 461 44.03 15.89 6.19
N GLY A 462 43.07 16.65 5.68
CA GLY A 462 42.70 17.95 6.23
C GLY A 462 41.68 17.86 7.37
N ALA A 463 41.40 19.01 8.00
CA ALA A 463 40.42 19.10 9.07
C ALA A 463 39.00 18.93 8.53
N ILE A 464 38.21 18.06 9.17
CA ILE A 464 36.80 17.82 8.82
C ILE A 464 36.01 19.15 8.86
N ASP A 465 35.36 19.46 7.74
CA ASP A 465 34.47 20.61 7.57
C ASP A 465 33.06 20.20 7.07
N HIS A 466 32.89 18.97 6.56
CA HIS A 466 31.61 18.48 6.06
C HIS A 466 31.30 17.05 6.52
N VAL A 467 30.01 16.75 6.67
CA VAL A 467 29.50 15.43 7.05
C VAL A 467 28.24 15.11 6.24
N GLY A 468 28.07 13.83 5.94
CA GLY A 468 26.83 13.27 5.41
C GLY A 468 26.58 11.88 5.95
N MET A 469 25.41 11.32 5.65
CA MET A 469 25.00 9.99 6.10
C MET A 469 24.92 9.04 4.92
N PHE A 470 25.64 7.92 4.99
CA PHE A 470 25.61 6.86 3.98
C PHE A 470 24.23 6.21 3.93
N VAL A 471 23.67 6.02 2.74
CA VAL A 471 22.30 5.51 2.55
C VAL A 471 22.22 4.17 1.80
N GLY A 472 23.35 3.61 1.36
CA GLY A 472 23.40 2.42 0.50
C GLY A 472 24.04 2.74 -0.85
N ASP A 473 24.40 1.71 -1.62
CA ASP A 473 24.80 1.81 -3.04
C ASP A 473 25.86 2.86 -3.41
N GLY A 474 26.78 3.15 -2.50
CA GLY A 474 27.80 4.17 -2.72
C GLY A 474 27.27 5.61 -2.64
N GLU A 475 26.05 5.80 -2.13
CA GLU A 475 25.37 7.08 -2.00
C GLU A 475 25.28 7.55 -0.55
N PHE A 476 25.17 8.87 -0.37
CA PHE A 476 25.00 9.48 0.94
C PHE A 476 24.12 10.74 0.85
N ILE A 477 23.35 10.99 1.90
CA ILE A 477 22.48 12.17 2.04
C ILE A 477 23.15 13.23 2.92
N HIS A 478 23.09 14.50 2.51
CA HIS A 478 23.76 15.59 3.21
C HIS A 478 23.11 16.95 2.94
N SER A 479 23.44 17.93 3.79
CA SER A 479 23.19 19.36 3.58
C SER A 479 24.52 20.05 3.26
N PRO A 480 24.85 20.36 1.99
CA PRO A 480 26.21 20.69 1.56
C PRO A 480 26.73 22.06 1.96
N HIS A 481 26.09 23.15 1.52
CA HIS A 481 26.56 24.52 1.71
C HIS A 481 25.45 25.54 1.42
N THR A 482 25.70 26.80 1.80
CA THR A 482 24.81 27.93 1.52
C THR A 482 24.45 27.99 0.03
N GLY A 483 23.18 28.21 -0.27
CA GLY A 483 22.66 28.25 -1.64
C GLY A 483 22.22 26.91 -2.22
N ASP A 484 22.32 25.83 -1.43
CA ASP A 484 21.94 24.48 -1.85
C ASP A 484 20.96 23.84 -0.85
N VAL A 485 20.52 22.62 -1.14
CA VAL A 485 19.49 21.89 -0.39
C VAL A 485 19.99 20.53 0.10
N VAL A 486 19.28 19.96 1.06
CA VAL A 486 19.47 18.55 1.43
C VAL A 486 19.23 17.68 0.20
N LYS A 487 20.24 16.88 -0.16
CA LYS A 487 20.23 16.04 -1.37
C LYS A 487 21.06 14.77 -1.18
N ILE A 488 20.90 13.84 -2.11
CA ILE A 488 21.70 12.62 -2.20
C ILE A 488 22.82 12.84 -3.22
N SER A 489 24.04 12.44 -2.85
CA SER A 489 25.23 12.49 -3.69
C SER A 489 25.92 11.13 -3.73
N LYS A 490 26.67 10.85 -4.80
CA LYS A 490 27.48 9.64 -4.92
C LYS A 490 28.87 9.85 -4.34
N LEU A 491 29.35 8.91 -3.52
CA LEU A 491 30.72 8.89 -2.99
C LEU A 491 31.78 8.76 -4.09
N SER A 492 31.40 8.22 -5.25
CA SER A 492 32.25 8.14 -6.45
C SER A 492 32.44 9.47 -7.17
N GLY A 493 31.75 10.54 -6.77
CA GLY A 493 31.98 11.88 -7.30
C GLY A 493 33.43 12.34 -7.06
N SER A 494 33.99 13.07 -8.02
CA SER A 494 35.40 13.50 -8.01
C SER A 494 35.79 14.24 -6.73
N TYR A 495 34.95 15.17 -6.27
CA TYR A 495 35.14 15.90 -5.02
C TYR A 495 35.15 14.96 -3.81
N TYR A 496 34.13 14.10 -3.67
CA TYR A 496 33.99 13.22 -2.50
C TYR A 496 35.06 12.13 -2.45
N THR A 497 35.55 11.68 -3.60
CA THR A 497 36.66 10.73 -3.68
C THR A 497 37.97 11.37 -3.17
N LYS A 498 38.27 12.60 -3.60
CA LYS A 498 39.51 13.32 -3.22
C LYS A 498 39.52 13.79 -1.76
N ASN A 499 38.33 14.09 -1.22
CA ASN A 499 38.17 14.78 0.06
C ASN A 499 37.64 13.88 1.19
N TYR A 500 37.51 12.56 0.98
CA TYR A 500 37.07 11.62 2.01
C TYR A 500 38.10 11.49 3.12
N VAL A 501 37.71 11.76 4.37
CA VAL A 501 38.58 11.69 5.55
C VAL A 501 38.36 10.39 6.32
N THR A 502 37.14 10.13 6.78
CA THR A 502 36.82 8.97 7.64
C THR A 502 35.31 8.67 7.65
N ALA A 503 34.92 7.57 8.28
CA ALA A 503 33.53 7.26 8.60
C ALA A 503 33.35 6.76 10.04
N LYS A 504 32.18 7.04 10.62
CA LYS A 504 31.81 6.70 11.99
C LYS A 504 30.43 6.05 12.04
N ARG A 505 30.32 4.99 12.86
CA ARG A 505 29.07 4.31 13.19
C ARG A 505 28.60 4.70 14.58
N PHE A 506 27.31 5.01 14.68
CA PHE A 506 26.62 5.39 15.92
C PHE A 506 25.45 4.45 16.26
N LEU A 507 25.14 3.50 15.37
CA LEU A 507 24.10 2.47 15.53
C LEU A 507 24.62 1.17 16.15
#